data_AF-A0A7V9PHT7-F1
#
_entry.id   AF-A0A7V9PHT7-F1
#
_cell.length_a   1.000
_cell.length_b   1.000
_cell.length_c   1.000
_cell.angle_alpha   90.00
_cell.angle_beta   90.00
_cell.angle_gamma   90.00
#
_symmetry.space_group_name_H-M   'P 1'
#
loop_
_entity.id
_entity.type
_entity.pdbx_description
1 polymer ?
#
loop_
_entity_poly.entity_id
_entity_poly.type
_entity_poly.pdbx_seq_one_letter_code
_entity_poly.pdbx_strand_id
1 'polypeptide(L)'
;MLDMLGARKGASAEQRAGEIVTRRFAQDKKPLPALAQEARALQGQPTKPEMLMDLGGGNVHGLASAAASTPGPAKDRIAAALQGRMEEQGTRLVSDLERGLGVERTDIPSMIDNMVQARKAATAPLYETAYQHGTVDDPAIRQLLHKPSMQKAYARAQQIAAEEGVPLVDISQHPPDVRTIDYIKKGLDDLLDVGHRGGEGGLGPSEVRAITANKHALLDATDALVPDYATARAAHESERKLNKALTAGTEALKQGPDEVRFALAQMGPDGQQMYRRGVLSELAQKVESASDRNDATRALWRTQLMRDRLQAVFPDATSYAHFQQLMRREVRMADTRGAVTVGSRTAPLAAEMGDLAGQRFATDAATGGIKGAARKRVLQWLDLRRQGLVGEVGAKVGDLLTAGADPAGPSLADILARLQAPQPTRPVVGVVRRALPNTRGIARLTAGQVGKQ
;
A
#
# COMPACT_ATOMS: atom_id res chain seq x y z
N MET A 1 -22.48 39.57 -52.01
CA MET A 1 -21.47 39.83 -50.96
C MET A 1 -22.16 40.27 -49.67
N LEU A 2 -23.05 39.41 -49.12
CA LEU A 2 -23.69 39.57 -47.81
C LEU A 2 -24.58 38.33 -47.55
N ASP A 3 -23.96 37.17 -47.31
CA ASP A 3 -24.63 36.05 -46.63
C ASP A 3 -23.65 34.97 -46.13
N MET A 4 -22.70 35.35 -45.27
CA MET A 4 -21.81 34.40 -44.58
C MET A 4 -21.57 34.82 -43.14
N LEU A 5 -22.61 34.74 -42.31
CA LEU A 5 -22.48 34.73 -40.84
C LEU A 5 -23.50 33.73 -40.28
N GLY A 6 -23.31 32.45 -40.64
CA GLY A 6 -23.98 31.34 -39.97
C GLY A 6 -23.59 31.30 -38.50
N ALA A 7 -24.55 31.58 -37.63
CA ALA A 7 -24.40 31.52 -36.18
C ALA A 7 -23.92 30.13 -35.74
N ARG A 8 -22.64 30.02 -35.34
CA ARG A 8 -22.15 28.88 -34.54
C ARG A 8 -22.88 28.91 -33.19
N LYS A 9 -23.94 28.11 -33.05
CA LYS A 9 -24.60 27.83 -31.76
C LYS A 9 -23.54 27.40 -30.74
N GLY A 10 -23.49 28.08 -29.60
CA GLY A 10 -22.44 27.90 -28.60
C GLY A 10 -22.36 26.46 -28.08
N ALA A 11 -21.16 25.92 -28.02
CA ALA A 11 -20.86 24.60 -27.46
C ALA A 11 -21.47 24.43 -26.05
N SER A 12 -21.97 23.23 -25.74
CA SER A 12 -22.50 22.88 -24.41
C SER A 12 -21.44 23.06 -23.32
N ALA A 13 -21.85 23.17 -22.05
CA ALA A 13 -20.91 23.32 -20.95
C ALA A 13 -19.90 22.16 -20.87
N GLU A 14 -20.37 20.95 -21.18
CA GLU A 14 -19.58 19.73 -21.28
C GLU A 14 -18.57 19.76 -22.44
N GLN A 15 -18.99 20.23 -23.62
CA GLN A 15 -18.09 20.38 -24.77
C GLN A 15 -16.97 21.38 -24.47
N ARG A 16 -17.30 22.52 -23.87
CA ARG A 16 -16.29 23.53 -23.48
C ARG A 16 -15.34 23.00 -22.43
N ALA A 17 -15.84 22.29 -21.43
CA ALA A 17 -15.00 21.66 -20.41
C ALA A 17 -14.03 20.64 -21.04
N GLY A 18 -14.53 19.79 -21.94
CA GLY A 18 -13.71 18.82 -22.68
C GLY A 18 -12.62 19.49 -23.53
N GLU A 19 -12.95 20.58 -24.24
CA GLU A 19 -11.97 21.37 -25.00
C GLU A 19 -10.89 22.00 -24.11
N ILE A 20 -11.27 22.55 -22.95
CA ILE A 20 -10.34 23.14 -21.99
C ILE A 20 -9.36 22.08 -21.48
N VAL A 21 -9.87 20.94 -21.02
CA VAL A 21 -9.05 19.84 -20.50
C VAL A 21 -8.12 19.28 -21.59
N THR A 22 -8.66 18.98 -22.77
CA THR A 22 -7.89 18.46 -23.91
C THR A 22 -6.76 19.40 -24.32
N ARG A 23 -7.03 20.71 -24.32
CA ARG A 23 -6.00 21.73 -24.62
C ARG A 23 -4.85 21.70 -23.61
N ARG A 24 -5.13 21.51 -22.31
CA ARG A 24 -4.08 21.43 -21.28
C ARG A 24 -3.22 20.17 -21.45
N PHE A 25 -3.83 19.04 -21.77
CA PHE A 25 -3.10 17.82 -22.12
C PHE A 25 -2.18 17.99 -23.33
N ALA A 26 -2.66 18.68 -24.38
CA ALA A 26 -1.83 19.00 -25.53
C ALA A 26 -0.65 19.92 -25.16
N GLN A 27 -0.86 20.91 -24.28
CA GLN A 27 0.20 21.78 -23.76
C GLN A 27 1.24 21.03 -22.92
N ASP A 28 0.81 19.99 -22.19
CA ASP A 28 1.68 19.09 -21.44
C ASP A 28 2.41 18.06 -22.33
N LYS A 29 2.25 18.12 -23.65
CA LYS A 29 2.77 17.13 -24.63
C LYS A 29 2.30 15.70 -24.32
N LYS A 30 1.14 15.55 -23.70
CA LYS A 30 0.49 14.28 -23.39
C LYS A 30 -0.84 14.18 -24.13
N PRO A 31 -0.83 13.95 -25.45
CA PRO A 31 -2.06 13.91 -26.24
C PRO A 31 -2.94 12.74 -25.78
N LEU A 32 -4.25 12.94 -25.73
CA LEU A 32 -5.20 11.96 -25.21
C LEU A 32 -5.07 10.56 -25.85
N PRO A 33 -4.80 10.39 -27.16
CA PRO A 33 -4.61 9.06 -27.76
C PRO A 33 -3.50 8.24 -27.12
N ALA A 34 -2.37 8.87 -26.78
CA ALA A 34 -1.26 8.20 -26.11
C ALA A 34 -1.65 7.76 -24.69
N LEU A 35 -2.34 8.63 -23.95
CA LEU A 35 -2.85 8.32 -22.62
C LEU A 35 -3.90 7.20 -22.64
N ALA A 36 -4.77 7.18 -23.66
CA ALA A 36 -5.77 6.13 -23.81
C ALA A 36 -5.12 4.77 -24.10
N GLN A 37 -4.04 4.76 -24.89
CA GLN A 37 -3.26 3.55 -25.12
C GLN A 37 -2.57 3.06 -23.84
N GLU A 38 -1.96 3.96 -23.06
CA GLU A 38 -1.39 3.64 -21.75
C GLU A 38 -2.45 3.07 -20.81
N ALA A 39 -3.61 3.72 -20.69
CA ALA A 39 -4.70 3.26 -19.85
C ALA A 39 -5.25 1.89 -20.28
N ARG A 40 -5.30 1.59 -21.58
CA ARG A 40 -5.69 0.28 -22.11
C ARG A 40 -4.65 -0.80 -21.81
N ALA A 41 -3.36 -0.48 -21.89
CA ALA A 41 -2.29 -1.42 -21.53
C ALA A 41 -2.31 -1.81 -20.04
N LEU A 42 -2.95 -1.00 -19.20
CA LEU A 42 -3.15 -1.25 -17.78
C LEU A 42 -4.46 -1.99 -17.47
N GLN A 43 -5.33 -2.25 -18.46
CA GLN A 43 -6.55 -3.01 -18.24
C GLN A 43 -6.22 -4.43 -17.78
N GLY A 44 -6.93 -4.92 -16.75
CA GLY A 44 -6.66 -6.22 -16.13
C GLY A 44 -5.56 -6.22 -15.06
N GLN A 45 -4.85 -5.10 -14.86
CA GLN A 45 -3.94 -4.92 -13.72
C GLN A 45 -4.70 -4.37 -12.51
N PRO A 46 -4.15 -4.50 -11.28
CA PRO A 46 -4.72 -3.87 -10.09
C PRO A 46 -4.98 -2.37 -10.33
N THR A 47 -6.24 -1.98 -10.20
CA THR A 47 -6.69 -0.62 -10.47
C THR A 47 -6.28 0.30 -9.32
N LYS A 48 -5.69 1.44 -9.67
CA LYS A 48 -5.48 2.57 -8.74
C LYS A 48 -6.56 3.61 -9.03
N PRO A 49 -7.03 4.37 -8.02
CA PRO A 49 -7.98 5.48 -8.21
C PRO A 49 -7.28 6.71 -8.81
N GLU A 50 -6.63 6.48 -9.96
CA GLU A 50 -6.07 7.54 -10.78
C GLU A 50 -7.24 8.32 -11.40
N MET A 51 -7.13 9.62 -11.33
CA MET A 51 -8.02 10.59 -11.93
C MET A 51 -7.38 11.16 -13.19
N LEU A 52 -8.19 11.74 -14.06
CA LEU A 52 -7.68 12.37 -15.27
C LEU A 52 -6.59 13.41 -14.95
N MET A 53 -6.73 14.17 -13.85
CA MET A 53 -5.71 15.13 -13.45
C MET A 53 -4.33 14.54 -13.09
N ASP A 54 -4.22 13.25 -12.76
CA ASP A 54 -2.93 12.61 -12.46
C ASP A 54 -2.16 12.20 -13.73
N LEU A 55 -2.87 12.03 -14.84
CA LEU A 55 -2.27 11.69 -16.12
C LEU A 55 -1.59 12.89 -16.78
N GLY A 56 -1.93 14.11 -16.34
CA GLY A 56 -1.46 15.37 -16.91
C GLY A 56 -0.04 15.77 -16.48
N GLY A 57 0.33 17.01 -16.80
CA GLY A 57 1.55 17.67 -16.34
C GLY A 57 1.23 19.00 -15.68
N GLY A 58 2.18 19.94 -15.71
CA GLY A 58 2.05 21.23 -15.03
C GLY A 58 0.82 22.05 -15.47
N ASN A 59 0.40 21.97 -16.74
CA ASN A 59 -0.76 22.72 -17.22
C ASN A 59 -2.08 22.13 -16.74
N VAL A 60 -2.21 20.80 -16.74
CA VAL A 60 -3.38 20.11 -16.16
C VAL A 60 -3.43 20.30 -14.64
N HIS A 61 -2.30 20.18 -13.94
CA HIS A 61 -2.23 20.46 -12.51
C HIS A 61 -2.57 21.92 -12.19
N GLY A 62 -2.14 22.87 -13.02
CA GLY A 62 -2.50 24.28 -12.89
C GLY A 62 -3.99 24.52 -13.09
N LEU A 63 -4.61 23.85 -14.08
CA LEU A 63 -6.07 23.86 -14.27
C LEU A 63 -6.81 23.31 -13.05
N ALA A 64 -6.36 22.16 -12.53
CA ALA A 64 -6.92 21.55 -11.33
C ALA A 64 -6.74 22.42 -10.08
N SER A 65 -5.58 23.05 -9.91
CA SER A 65 -5.34 23.99 -8.81
C SER A 65 -6.22 25.24 -8.91
N ALA A 66 -6.41 25.78 -10.12
CA ALA A 66 -7.33 26.89 -10.37
C ALA A 66 -8.78 26.51 -10.07
N ALA A 67 -9.22 25.33 -10.52
CA ALA A 67 -10.57 24.82 -10.22
C ALA A 67 -10.76 24.55 -8.71
N ALA A 68 -9.76 24.00 -8.03
CA ALA A 68 -9.77 23.77 -6.58
C ALA A 68 -9.73 25.06 -5.74
N SER A 69 -9.27 26.17 -6.32
CA SER A 69 -9.18 27.47 -5.66
C SER A 69 -10.38 28.37 -5.96
N THR A 70 -11.20 28.03 -6.95
CA THR A 70 -12.37 28.81 -7.37
C THR A 70 -13.60 28.35 -6.58
N PRO A 71 -14.36 29.25 -5.91
CA PRO A 71 -15.60 28.87 -5.25
C PRO A 71 -16.60 28.21 -6.21
N GLY A 72 -17.13 27.04 -5.81
CA GLY A 72 -18.15 26.32 -6.56
C GLY A 72 -17.98 24.78 -6.50
N PRO A 73 -18.86 24.02 -7.18
CA PRO A 73 -18.90 22.56 -7.08
C PRO A 73 -17.59 21.85 -7.45
N ALA A 74 -16.81 22.43 -8.36
CA ALA A 74 -15.51 21.87 -8.77
C ALA A 74 -14.50 21.82 -7.62
N LYS A 75 -14.48 22.86 -6.77
CA LYS A 75 -13.60 22.90 -5.59
C LYS A 75 -13.93 21.76 -4.63
N ASP A 76 -15.21 21.61 -4.29
CA ASP A 76 -15.64 20.62 -3.31
C ASP A 76 -15.41 19.20 -3.83
N ARG A 77 -15.68 18.95 -5.12
CA ARG A 77 -15.40 17.66 -5.77
C ARG A 77 -13.91 17.31 -5.79
N ILE A 78 -13.05 18.25 -6.20
CA ILE A 78 -11.60 18.03 -6.24
C ILE A 78 -11.06 17.80 -4.83
N ALA A 79 -11.50 18.59 -3.84
CA ALA A 79 -11.10 18.42 -2.45
C ALA A 79 -11.52 17.06 -1.90
N ALA A 80 -12.78 16.66 -2.09
CA ALA A 80 -13.31 15.38 -1.63
C ALA A 80 -12.58 14.19 -2.31
N ALA A 81 -12.37 14.26 -3.63
CA ALA A 81 -11.69 13.20 -4.36
C ALA A 81 -10.22 13.04 -3.95
N LEU A 82 -9.50 14.14 -3.75
CA LEU A 82 -8.10 14.10 -3.27
C LEU A 82 -7.99 13.62 -1.82
N GLN A 83 -8.95 14.01 -0.96
CA GLN A 83 -8.97 13.64 0.46
C GLN A 83 -9.32 12.16 0.65
N GLY A 84 -10.42 11.67 0.07
CA GLY A 84 -10.81 10.26 0.20
C GLY A 84 -9.75 9.32 -0.36
N ARG A 85 -9.13 9.70 -1.48
CA ARG A 85 -8.00 8.94 -2.04
C ARG A 85 -6.79 8.89 -1.12
N MET A 86 -6.49 9.98 -0.41
CA MET A 86 -5.37 10.08 0.51
C MET A 86 -5.59 9.20 1.75
N GLU A 87 -6.80 9.20 2.31
CA GLU A 87 -7.17 8.37 3.47
C GLU A 87 -6.95 6.88 3.17
N GLU A 88 -7.22 6.44 1.94
CA GLU A 88 -7.02 5.05 1.51
C GLU A 88 -5.59 4.75 1.02
N GLN A 89 -4.68 5.73 0.96
CA GLN A 89 -3.32 5.51 0.45
C GLN A 89 -2.58 4.43 1.23
N GLY A 90 -2.68 4.45 2.57
CA GLY A 90 -2.02 3.48 3.43
C GLY A 90 -2.46 2.05 3.12
N THR A 91 -3.77 1.82 3.07
CA THR A 91 -4.38 0.53 2.73
C THR A 91 -3.92 0.02 1.36
N ARG A 92 -3.89 0.90 0.34
CA ARG A 92 -3.43 0.51 -1.01
C ARG A 92 -1.95 0.15 -1.03
N LEU A 93 -1.11 0.89 -0.31
CA LEU A 93 0.33 0.61 -0.23
C LEU A 93 0.61 -0.73 0.46
N VAL A 94 -0.08 -1.02 1.57
CA VAL A 94 0.03 -2.32 2.26
C VAL A 94 -0.45 -3.45 1.35
N SER A 95 -1.59 -3.29 0.65
CA SER A 95 -2.08 -4.29 -0.30
C SER A 95 -1.13 -4.53 -1.48
N ASP A 96 -0.46 -3.48 -1.98
CA ASP A 96 0.56 -3.63 -3.02
C ASP A 96 1.77 -4.41 -2.50
N LEU A 97 2.18 -4.18 -1.25
CA LEU A 97 3.27 -4.91 -0.60
C LEU A 97 2.92 -6.37 -0.36
N GLU A 98 1.71 -6.68 0.12
CA GLU A 98 1.23 -8.04 0.32
C GLU A 98 1.29 -8.84 -0.98
N ARG A 99 0.72 -8.28 -2.07
CA ARG A 99 0.76 -8.89 -3.40
C ARG A 99 2.18 -9.03 -3.93
N GLY A 100 3.03 -8.03 -3.72
CA GLY A 100 4.41 -8.02 -4.22
C GLY A 100 5.32 -9.01 -3.50
N LEU A 101 5.14 -9.17 -2.18
CA LEU A 101 5.93 -10.07 -1.34
C LEU A 101 5.37 -11.50 -1.32
N GLY A 102 4.13 -11.70 -1.79
CA GLY A 102 3.45 -12.99 -1.79
C GLY A 102 3.11 -13.47 -0.37
N VAL A 103 2.91 -12.55 0.56
CA VAL A 103 2.61 -12.84 1.96
C VAL A 103 1.52 -11.90 2.46
N GLU A 104 0.70 -12.38 3.37
CA GLU A 104 -0.38 -11.60 3.99
C GLU A 104 0.11 -10.96 5.29
N ARG A 105 -0.45 -9.80 5.62
CA ARG A 105 -0.23 -9.18 6.92
C ARG A 105 -0.83 -10.05 8.01
N THR A 106 -0.05 -10.22 9.07
CA THR A 106 -0.45 -10.97 10.26
C THR A 106 -0.06 -10.17 11.49
N ASP A 107 -0.84 -10.31 12.56
CA ASP A 107 -0.41 -9.82 13.87
C ASP A 107 0.77 -10.67 14.36
N ILE A 108 1.96 -10.08 14.35
CA ILE A 108 3.21 -10.79 14.63
C ILE A 108 3.24 -11.40 16.04
N PRO A 109 2.87 -10.68 17.12
CA PRO A 109 2.80 -11.26 18.46
C PRO A 109 1.89 -12.49 18.52
N SER A 110 0.63 -12.38 18.04
CA SER A 110 -0.29 -13.51 18.04
C SER A 110 0.20 -14.66 17.15
N MET A 111 0.84 -14.35 16.02
CA MET A 111 1.41 -15.37 15.14
C MET A 111 2.52 -16.16 15.84
N ILE A 112 3.45 -15.48 16.52
CA ILE A 112 4.52 -16.13 17.28
C ILE A 112 3.91 -17.01 18.38
N ASP A 113 2.98 -16.49 19.16
CA ASP A 113 2.33 -17.27 20.23
C ASP A 113 1.61 -18.50 19.68
N ASN A 114 0.86 -18.34 18.59
CA ASN A 114 0.17 -19.45 17.93
C ASN A 114 1.16 -20.50 17.38
N MET A 115 2.29 -20.06 16.80
CA MET A 115 3.33 -20.97 16.31
C MET A 115 3.95 -21.77 17.46
N VAL A 116 4.27 -21.10 18.57
CA VAL A 116 4.83 -21.73 19.77
C VAL A 116 3.86 -22.75 20.37
N GLN A 117 2.58 -22.38 20.53
CA GLN A 117 1.59 -23.29 21.11
C GLN A 117 1.28 -24.48 20.19
N ALA A 118 1.06 -24.22 18.88
CA ALA A 118 0.79 -25.28 17.91
C ALA A 118 1.95 -26.26 17.81
N ARG A 119 3.20 -25.76 17.81
CA ARG A 119 4.37 -26.64 17.79
C ARG A 119 4.53 -27.38 19.11
N LYS A 120 4.38 -26.72 20.26
CA LYS A 120 4.44 -27.38 21.58
C LYS A 120 3.47 -28.56 21.64
N ALA A 121 2.24 -28.39 21.17
CA ALA A 121 1.25 -29.46 21.09
C ALA A 121 1.67 -30.59 20.12
N ALA A 122 2.24 -30.24 18.96
CA ALA A 122 2.70 -31.23 17.97
C ALA A 122 3.95 -32.01 18.42
N THR A 123 4.86 -31.38 19.17
CA THR A 123 6.12 -32.00 19.62
C THR A 123 6.01 -32.69 20.97
N ALA A 124 5.03 -32.32 21.81
CA ALA A 124 4.79 -32.96 23.11
C ALA A 124 4.83 -34.51 23.04
N PRO A 125 4.09 -35.19 22.13
CA PRO A 125 4.14 -36.66 22.07
C PRO A 125 5.51 -37.21 21.68
N LEU A 126 6.30 -36.47 20.88
CA LEU A 126 7.67 -36.87 20.51
C LEU A 126 8.59 -36.80 21.73
N TYR A 127 8.47 -35.73 22.52
CA TYR A 127 9.23 -35.58 23.76
C TYR A 127 8.83 -36.60 24.82
N GLU A 128 7.53 -36.89 24.98
CA GLU A 128 7.08 -37.93 25.91
C GLU A 128 7.61 -39.31 25.51
N THR A 129 7.65 -39.63 24.21
CA THR A 129 8.27 -40.87 23.71
C THR A 129 9.75 -40.91 24.04
N ALA A 130 10.48 -39.82 23.77
CA ALA A 130 11.90 -39.72 24.10
C ALA A 130 12.17 -39.87 25.61
N TYR A 131 11.30 -39.34 26.46
CA TYR A 131 11.44 -39.44 27.93
C TYR A 131 11.23 -40.86 28.47
N GLN A 132 10.53 -41.74 27.73
CA GLN A 132 10.36 -43.14 28.11
C GLN A 132 11.65 -43.97 28.02
N HIS A 133 12.68 -43.48 27.32
CA HIS A 133 14.00 -44.11 27.35
C HIS A 133 14.61 -44.12 28.77
N GLY A 134 14.23 -43.17 29.62
CA GLY A 134 14.67 -43.12 31.01
C GLY A 134 16.13 -42.72 31.16
N THR A 135 16.86 -43.43 32.02
CA THR A 135 18.24 -43.11 32.40
C THR A 135 19.22 -43.23 31.24
N VAL A 136 20.10 -42.24 31.09
CA VAL A 136 21.19 -42.21 30.11
C VAL A 136 22.51 -42.32 30.86
N ASP A 137 22.98 -43.55 31.08
CA ASP A 137 24.28 -43.83 31.70
C ASP A 137 25.35 -44.07 30.62
N ASP A 138 26.01 -42.98 30.22
CA ASP A 138 27.11 -43.01 29.26
C ASP A 138 28.37 -42.33 29.86
N PRO A 139 29.56 -42.94 29.75
CA PRO A 139 30.79 -42.37 30.28
C PRO A 139 31.16 -41.00 29.69
N ALA A 140 30.89 -40.77 28.39
CA ALA A 140 31.19 -39.50 27.75
C ALA A 140 30.24 -38.40 28.24
N ILE A 141 28.95 -38.70 28.37
CA ILE A 141 27.96 -37.79 28.97
C ILE A 141 28.35 -37.46 30.41
N ARG A 142 28.72 -38.46 31.24
CA ARG A 142 29.20 -38.22 32.61
C ARG A 142 30.40 -37.29 32.66
N GLN A 143 31.39 -37.49 31.78
CA GLN A 143 32.56 -36.62 31.70
C GLN A 143 32.19 -35.18 31.29
N LEU A 144 31.24 -35.01 30.36
CA LEU A 144 30.75 -33.70 29.96
C LEU A 144 30.06 -32.98 31.11
N LEU A 145 29.22 -33.68 31.89
CA LEU A 145 28.47 -33.11 33.01
C LEU A 145 29.36 -32.53 34.12
N HIS A 146 30.58 -33.04 34.30
CA HIS A 146 31.54 -32.47 35.25
C HIS A 146 32.15 -31.13 34.81
N LYS A 147 31.92 -30.67 33.57
CA LYS A 147 32.46 -29.40 33.10
C LYS A 147 31.77 -28.21 33.82
N PRO A 148 32.49 -27.11 34.09
CA PRO A 148 31.91 -25.95 34.78
C PRO A 148 30.66 -25.37 34.10
N SER A 149 30.63 -25.36 32.76
CA SER A 149 29.47 -24.89 32.00
C SER A 149 28.24 -25.78 32.19
N MET A 150 28.43 -27.10 32.30
CA MET A 150 27.33 -28.05 32.52
C MET A 150 26.78 -27.95 33.94
N GLN A 151 27.65 -27.75 34.94
CA GLN A 151 27.21 -27.53 36.32
C GLN A 151 26.39 -26.24 36.46
N LYS A 152 26.83 -25.15 35.83
CA LYS A 152 26.05 -23.90 35.76
C LYS A 152 24.71 -24.10 35.04
N ALA A 153 24.72 -24.81 33.92
CA ALA A 153 23.51 -25.10 33.17
C ALA A 153 22.54 -25.99 33.94
N TYR A 154 23.04 -26.95 34.72
CA TYR A 154 22.23 -27.81 35.56
C TYR A 154 21.60 -27.02 36.73
N ALA A 155 22.34 -26.12 37.38
CA ALA A 155 21.74 -25.23 38.38
C ALA A 155 20.60 -24.37 37.78
N ARG A 156 20.78 -23.88 36.55
CA ARG A 156 19.74 -23.17 35.80
C ARG A 156 18.57 -24.09 35.44
N ALA A 157 18.86 -25.32 35.02
CA ALA A 157 17.88 -26.34 34.72
C ALA A 157 16.97 -26.64 35.92
N GLN A 158 17.55 -26.77 37.12
CA GLN A 158 16.80 -26.96 38.37
C GLN A 158 15.87 -25.78 38.66
N GLN A 159 16.31 -24.54 38.43
CA GLN A 159 15.45 -23.37 38.59
C GLN A 159 14.26 -23.40 37.63
N ILE A 160 14.52 -23.63 36.33
CA ILE A 160 13.46 -23.70 35.30
C ILE A 160 12.46 -24.81 35.64
N ALA A 161 12.97 -25.98 36.01
CA ALA A 161 12.14 -27.13 36.34
C ALA A 161 11.32 -26.92 37.63
N ALA A 162 11.88 -26.25 38.63
CA ALA A 162 11.16 -25.87 39.85
C ALA A 162 9.98 -24.93 39.56
N GLU A 163 10.16 -23.93 38.70
CA GLU A 163 9.07 -23.03 38.26
C GLU A 163 7.99 -23.77 37.47
N GLU A 164 8.37 -24.76 36.67
CA GLU A 164 7.45 -25.59 35.88
C GLU A 164 6.84 -26.75 36.69
N GLY A 165 7.22 -26.94 37.96
CA GLY A 165 6.76 -28.04 38.81
C GLY A 165 7.23 -29.43 38.37
N VAL A 166 8.35 -29.49 37.64
CA VAL A 166 8.93 -30.72 37.08
C VAL A 166 10.12 -31.17 37.93
N PRO A 167 10.12 -32.38 38.51
CA PRO A 167 11.26 -32.89 39.24
C PRO A 167 12.37 -33.35 38.26
N LEU A 168 13.62 -32.97 38.56
CA LEU A 168 14.81 -33.44 37.84
C LEU A 168 15.62 -34.42 38.69
N VAL A 169 16.36 -35.31 38.01
CA VAL A 169 17.29 -36.24 38.67
C VAL A 169 18.51 -35.48 39.18
N ASP A 170 18.93 -35.76 40.42
CA ASP A 170 20.18 -35.25 40.96
C ASP A 170 21.39 -35.92 40.28
N ILE A 171 21.98 -35.21 39.31
CA ILE A 171 23.12 -35.69 38.52
C ILE A 171 24.40 -35.91 39.34
N SER A 172 24.44 -35.45 40.60
CA SER A 172 25.57 -35.72 41.50
C SER A 172 25.50 -37.12 42.13
N GLN A 173 24.30 -37.72 42.16
CA GLN A 173 24.05 -39.00 42.81
C GLN A 173 23.66 -40.09 41.80
N HIS A 174 23.00 -39.71 40.71
CA HIS A 174 22.45 -40.66 39.73
C HIS A 174 22.76 -40.19 38.30
N PRO A 175 22.87 -41.10 37.30
CA PRO A 175 22.95 -40.69 35.91
C PRO A 175 21.67 -39.94 35.49
N PRO A 176 21.76 -38.93 34.61
CA PRO A 176 20.60 -38.16 34.19
C PRO A 176 19.62 -39.01 33.39
N ASP A 177 18.34 -38.67 33.43
CA ASP A 177 17.38 -39.12 32.42
C ASP A 177 17.32 -38.14 31.24
N VAL A 178 16.68 -38.56 30.13
CA VAL A 178 16.54 -37.72 28.93
C VAL A 178 15.88 -36.36 29.25
N ARG A 179 14.93 -36.35 30.18
CA ARG A 179 14.29 -35.12 30.66
C ARG A 179 15.30 -34.19 31.32
N THR A 180 16.11 -34.68 32.24
CA THR A 180 17.17 -33.89 32.89
C THR A 180 18.15 -33.33 31.86
N ILE A 181 18.52 -34.12 30.85
CA ILE A 181 19.36 -33.65 29.74
C ILE A 181 18.67 -32.51 28.95
N ASP A 182 17.37 -32.61 28.68
CA ASP A 182 16.63 -31.55 27.99
C ASP A 182 16.60 -30.24 28.79
N TYR A 183 16.41 -30.29 30.10
CA TYR A 183 16.48 -29.09 30.94
C TYR A 183 17.91 -28.54 31.05
N ILE A 184 18.94 -29.40 31.10
CA ILE A 184 20.34 -28.95 31.01
C ILE A 184 20.59 -28.22 29.69
N LYS A 185 20.06 -28.73 28.57
CA LYS A 185 20.10 -28.03 27.27
C LYS A 185 19.44 -26.66 27.34
N LYS A 186 18.25 -26.53 27.96
CA LYS A 186 17.59 -25.22 28.17
C LYS A 186 18.49 -24.28 28.99
N GLY A 187 19.11 -24.78 30.06
CA GLY A 187 20.08 -24.03 30.86
C GLY A 187 21.31 -23.57 30.06
N LEU A 188 21.84 -24.42 29.17
CA LEU A 188 22.94 -24.04 28.26
C LEU A 188 22.50 -22.98 27.25
N ASP A 189 21.29 -23.08 26.71
CA ASP A 189 20.71 -22.07 25.81
C ASP A 189 20.61 -20.70 26.52
N ASP A 190 20.07 -20.66 27.74
CA ASP A 190 20.00 -19.44 28.57
C ASP A 190 21.38 -18.80 28.83
N LEU A 191 22.37 -19.62 29.19
CA LEU A 191 23.74 -19.15 29.42
C LEU A 191 24.35 -18.56 28.16
N LEU A 192 24.14 -19.20 27.01
CA LEU A 192 24.62 -18.70 25.72
C LEU A 192 23.91 -17.40 25.33
N ASP A 193 22.61 -17.26 25.58
CA ASP A 193 21.86 -16.03 25.27
C ASP A 193 22.29 -14.83 26.14
N VAL A 194 22.72 -15.06 27.39
CA VAL A 194 23.40 -14.03 28.20
C VAL A 194 24.76 -13.67 27.60
N GLY A 195 25.53 -14.68 27.18
CA GLY A 195 26.84 -14.48 26.57
C GLY A 195 26.83 -13.63 25.30
N HIS A 196 25.84 -13.82 24.43
CA HIS A 196 25.74 -13.12 23.15
C HIS A 196 25.28 -11.65 23.25
N ARG A 197 24.72 -11.22 24.39
CA ARG A 197 24.22 -9.83 24.56
C ARG A 197 25.32 -8.78 24.72
N GLY A 198 26.52 -9.17 25.17
CA GLY A 198 27.64 -8.25 25.42
C GLY A 198 27.38 -7.27 26.58
N GLY A 199 28.42 -6.89 27.32
CA GLY A 199 28.33 -5.96 28.47
C GLY A 199 28.98 -6.50 29.75
N GLU A 200 28.85 -5.76 30.86
CA GLU A 200 29.28 -6.23 32.18
C GLU A 200 28.52 -7.51 32.56
N GLY A 201 29.26 -8.61 32.74
CA GLY A 201 28.69 -9.94 33.04
C GLY A 201 28.45 -10.84 31.81
N GLY A 202 28.78 -10.39 30.59
CA GLY A 202 28.76 -11.23 29.38
C GLY A 202 29.91 -12.24 29.32
N LEU A 203 29.74 -13.29 28.51
CA LEU A 203 30.75 -14.33 28.30
C LEU A 203 31.73 -13.92 27.19
N GLY A 204 33.02 -14.18 27.36
CA GLY A 204 34.02 -13.91 26.32
C GLY A 204 33.82 -14.80 25.07
N PRO A 205 34.25 -14.39 23.87
CA PRO A 205 34.06 -15.17 22.64
C PRO A 205 34.61 -16.61 22.73
N SER A 206 35.74 -16.81 23.40
CA SER A 206 36.33 -18.14 23.62
C SER A 206 35.48 -19.00 24.55
N GLU A 207 34.86 -18.41 25.57
CA GLU A 207 33.96 -19.11 26.50
C GLU A 207 32.66 -19.50 25.81
N VAL A 208 32.06 -18.60 25.02
CA VAL A 208 30.87 -18.90 24.20
C VAL A 208 31.14 -20.07 23.25
N ARG A 209 32.30 -20.08 22.57
CA ARG A 209 32.71 -21.20 21.70
C ARG A 209 32.85 -22.51 22.48
N ALA A 210 33.49 -22.48 23.65
CA ALA A 210 33.67 -23.67 24.47
C ALA A 210 32.34 -24.24 24.99
N ILE A 211 31.44 -23.37 25.47
CA ILE A 211 30.10 -23.78 25.93
C ILE A 211 29.29 -24.36 24.76
N THR A 212 29.34 -23.71 23.59
CA THR A 212 28.66 -24.18 22.38
C THR A 212 29.18 -25.58 21.99
N ALA A 213 30.50 -25.79 21.99
CA ALA A 213 31.09 -27.10 21.70
C ALA A 213 30.66 -28.18 22.71
N ASN A 214 30.65 -27.85 24.00
CA ASN A 214 30.18 -28.77 25.05
C ASN A 214 28.70 -29.12 24.89
N LYS A 215 27.86 -28.14 24.53
CA LYS A 215 26.44 -28.36 24.23
C LYS A 215 26.27 -29.33 23.07
N HIS A 216 26.98 -29.11 21.96
CA HIS A 216 26.93 -30.02 20.80
C HIS A 216 27.38 -31.44 21.19
N ALA A 217 28.50 -31.58 21.88
CA ALA A 217 28.97 -32.90 22.33
C ALA A 217 27.96 -33.64 23.22
N LEU A 218 27.24 -32.93 24.10
CA LEU A 218 26.19 -33.53 24.93
C LEU A 218 25.01 -34.00 24.08
N LEU A 219 24.56 -33.17 23.14
CA LEU A 219 23.43 -33.49 22.27
C LEU A 219 23.78 -34.64 21.32
N ASP A 220 24.95 -34.63 20.71
CA ASP A 220 25.40 -35.68 19.80
C ASP A 220 25.50 -37.04 20.53
N ALA A 221 26.05 -37.06 21.74
CA ALA A 221 26.12 -38.27 22.56
C ALA A 221 24.71 -38.75 22.98
N THR A 222 23.81 -37.83 23.32
CA THR A 222 22.44 -38.17 23.72
C THR A 222 21.62 -38.67 22.53
N ASP A 223 21.73 -38.02 21.37
CA ASP A 223 21.00 -38.38 20.15
C ASP A 223 21.45 -39.75 19.61
N ALA A 224 22.72 -40.12 19.77
CA ALA A 224 23.24 -41.44 19.41
C ALA A 224 22.62 -42.56 20.27
N LEU A 225 22.29 -42.27 21.52
CA LEU A 225 21.66 -43.22 22.45
C LEU A 225 20.14 -43.20 22.35
N VAL A 226 19.55 -42.03 22.07
CA VAL A 226 18.11 -41.79 22.06
C VAL A 226 17.69 -41.10 20.76
N PRO A 227 17.55 -41.84 19.64
CA PRO A 227 17.15 -41.27 18.34
C PRO A 227 15.80 -40.54 18.35
N ASP A 228 14.87 -40.95 19.20
CA ASP A 228 13.57 -40.28 19.38
C ASP A 228 13.74 -38.87 19.96
N TYR A 229 14.73 -38.67 20.83
CA TYR A 229 15.07 -37.34 21.35
C TYR A 229 15.61 -36.44 20.24
N ALA A 230 16.48 -36.97 19.36
CA ALA A 230 16.97 -36.23 18.20
C ALA A 230 15.82 -35.76 17.29
N THR A 231 14.84 -36.65 17.05
CA THR A 231 13.65 -36.34 16.25
C THR A 231 12.79 -35.26 16.91
N ALA A 232 12.55 -35.36 18.21
CA ALA A 232 11.81 -34.35 18.98
C ALA A 232 12.50 -32.98 18.93
N ARG A 233 13.83 -32.92 19.12
CA ARG A 233 14.60 -31.67 19.06
C ARG A 233 14.60 -31.05 17.67
N ALA A 234 14.77 -31.85 16.61
CA ALA A 234 14.78 -31.35 15.24
C ALA A 234 13.47 -30.65 14.88
N ALA A 235 12.34 -31.19 15.34
CA ALA A 235 11.03 -30.58 15.17
C ALA A 235 10.94 -29.20 15.87
N HIS A 236 11.47 -29.07 17.08
CA HIS A 236 11.51 -27.80 17.82
C HIS A 236 12.50 -26.78 17.21
N GLU A 237 13.69 -27.22 16.77
CA GLU A 237 14.67 -26.35 16.11
C GLU A 237 14.14 -25.72 14.82
N SER A 238 13.33 -26.45 14.06
CA SER A 238 12.70 -25.93 12.84
C SER A 238 11.84 -24.69 13.11
N GLU A 239 11.08 -24.69 14.20
CA GLU A 239 10.21 -23.58 14.59
C GLU A 239 11.02 -22.36 15.03
N ARG A 240 12.04 -22.57 15.87
CA ARG A 240 12.95 -21.49 16.28
C ARG A 240 13.58 -20.78 15.07
N LYS A 241 13.91 -21.53 14.02
CA LYS A 241 14.44 -20.96 12.77
C LYS A 241 13.39 -20.08 12.06
N LEU A 242 12.12 -20.49 12.03
CA LEU A 242 11.04 -19.70 11.45
C LEU A 242 10.77 -18.42 12.25
N ASN A 243 10.68 -18.52 13.58
CA ASN A 243 10.49 -17.36 14.47
C ASN A 243 11.66 -16.38 14.33
N LYS A 244 12.91 -16.90 14.30
CA LYS A 244 14.10 -16.07 14.06
C LYS A 244 14.06 -15.40 12.69
N ALA A 245 13.60 -16.10 11.64
CA ALA A 245 13.45 -15.50 10.32
C ALA A 245 12.42 -14.37 10.31
N LEU A 246 11.28 -14.57 10.99
CA LEU A 246 10.25 -13.55 11.17
C LEU A 246 10.80 -12.28 11.84
N THR A 247 11.46 -12.44 13.00
CA THR A 247 12.09 -11.32 13.72
C THR A 247 13.24 -10.68 12.93
N ALA A 248 14.04 -11.46 12.21
CA ALA A 248 15.08 -10.90 11.35
C ALA A 248 14.47 -10.06 10.21
N GLY A 249 13.29 -10.43 9.73
CA GLY A 249 12.53 -9.68 8.74
C GLY A 249 12.11 -8.29 9.23
N THR A 250 11.69 -8.15 10.49
CA THR A 250 11.31 -6.83 11.04
C THR A 250 12.51 -5.88 11.10
N GLU A 251 13.72 -6.42 11.23
CA GLU A 251 14.98 -5.67 11.28
C GLU A 251 15.62 -5.42 9.90
N ALA A 252 15.07 -6.01 8.83
CA ALA A 252 15.67 -5.99 7.49
C ALA A 252 15.89 -4.57 6.95
N LEU A 253 14.99 -3.63 7.27
CA LEU A 253 15.08 -2.25 6.78
C LEU A 253 16.26 -1.46 7.37
N LYS A 254 16.90 -1.98 8.43
CA LYS A 254 18.10 -1.40 9.04
C LYS A 254 19.38 -1.90 8.36
N GLN A 255 19.33 -3.04 7.69
CA GLN A 255 20.46 -3.72 7.06
C GLN A 255 20.78 -3.20 5.65
N GLY A 256 21.94 -3.58 5.11
CA GLY A 256 22.28 -3.33 3.70
C GLY A 256 21.53 -4.27 2.74
N PRO A 257 21.28 -3.89 1.47
CA PRO A 257 20.65 -4.78 0.49
C PRO A 257 21.39 -6.11 0.28
N ASP A 258 22.72 -6.10 0.33
CA ASP A 258 23.54 -7.31 0.21
C ASP A 258 23.40 -8.23 1.43
N GLU A 259 23.32 -7.66 2.63
CA GLU A 259 23.11 -8.41 3.87
C GLU A 259 21.73 -9.09 3.87
N VAL A 260 20.69 -8.38 3.41
CA VAL A 260 19.34 -8.94 3.27
C VAL A 260 19.34 -10.09 2.27
N ARG A 261 19.97 -9.92 1.10
CA ARG A 261 20.11 -11.00 0.10
C ARG A 261 20.84 -12.21 0.67
N PHE A 262 21.94 -11.98 1.37
CA PHE A 262 22.72 -13.04 2.01
C PHE A 262 21.88 -13.77 3.06
N ALA A 263 21.17 -13.05 3.94
CA ALA A 263 20.32 -13.64 4.97
C ALA A 263 19.22 -14.53 4.36
N LEU A 264 18.54 -14.06 3.30
CA LEU A 264 17.52 -14.84 2.60
C LEU A 264 18.10 -16.08 1.90
N ALA A 265 19.30 -15.99 1.34
CA ALA A 265 19.97 -17.12 0.69
C ALA A 265 20.34 -18.24 1.67
N GLN A 266 20.55 -17.92 2.95
CA GLN A 266 20.80 -18.92 4.01
C GLN A 266 19.50 -19.56 4.55
N MET A 267 18.32 -19.08 4.12
CA MET A 267 17.02 -19.58 4.59
C MET A 267 16.39 -20.52 3.56
N GLY A 268 15.75 -21.59 4.05
CA GLY A 268 14.85 -22.41 3.24
C GLY A 268 13.55 -21.66 2.89
N PRO A 269 12.70 -22.21 2.00
CA PRO A 269 11.51 -21.53 1.48
C PRO A 269 10.57 -20.98 2.57
N ASP A 270 10.28 -21.78 3.61
CA ASP A 270 9.41 -21.38 4.72
C ASP A 270 10.03 -20.24 5.55
N GLY A 271 11.35 -20.30 5.77
CA GLY A 271 12.09 -19.25 6.46
C GLY A 271 12.07 -17.93 5.67
N GLN A 272 12.23 -17.99 4.34
CA GLN A 272 12.14 -16.80 3.51
C GLN A 272 10.72 -16.20 3.52
N GLN A 273 9.67 -17.02 3.52
CA GLN A 273 8.30 -16.52 3.66
C GLN A 273 8.09 -15.81 5.01
N MET A 274 8.58 -16.39 6.11
CA MET A 274 8.50 -15.77 7.44
C MET A 274 9.30 -14.47 7.49
N TYR A 275 10.49 -14.43 6.90
CA TYR A 275 11.26 -13.21 6.77
C TYR A 275 10.49 -12.12 6.03
N ARG A 276 9.89 -12.45 4.88
CA ARG A 276 9.07 -11.49 4.11
C ARG A 276 7.84 -11.01 4.90
N ARG A 277 7.20 -11.86 5.71
CA ARG A 277 6.10 -11.45 6.62
C ARG A 277 6.59 -10.43 7.66
N GLY A 278 7.77 -10.64 8.23
CA GLY A 278 8.39 -9.69 9.16
C GLY A 278 8.67 -8.35 8.49
N VAL A 279 9.22 -8.37 7.27
CA VAL A 279 9.44 -7.15 6.47
C VAL A 279 8.12 -6.44 6.16
N LEU A 280 7.09 -7.18 5.75
CA LEU A 280 5.78 -6.62 5.46
C LEU A 280 5.20 -5.91 6.70
N SER A 281 5.30 -6.53 7.87
CA SER A 281 4.82 -5.92 9.13
C SER A 281 5.50 -4.59 9.41
N GLU A 282 6.83 -4.53 9.28
CA GLU A 282 7.60 -3.29 9.49
C GLU A 282 7.24 -2.22 8.45
N LEU A 283 7.11 -2.61 7.17
CA LEU A 283 6.72 -1.68 6.11
C LEU A 283 5.29 -1.15 6.32
N ALA A 284 4.36 -2.00 6.73
CA ALA A 284 2.98 -1.62 7.04
C ALA A 284 2.95 -0.64 8.21
N GLN A 285 3.67 -0.93 9.31
CA GLN A 285 3.79 -0.02 10.44
C GLN A 285 4.38 1.34 10.02
N LYS A 286 5.37 1.35 9.12
CA LYS A 286 5.98 2.58 8.60
C LYS A 286 5.04 3.39 7.71
N VAL A 287 4.09 2.74 7.04
CA VAL A 287 3.02 3.39 6.27
C VAL A 287 1.95 3.95 7.20
N GLU A 288 1.49 3.18 8.18
CA GLU A 288 0.44 3.58 9.12
C GLU A 288 0.88 4.69 10.08
N SER A 289 2.16 4.70 10.46
CA SER A 289 2.74 5.78 11.27
C SER A 289 2.92 7.09 10.50
N ALA A 290 2.93 7.04 9.16
CA ALA A 290 2.85 8.25 8.36
C ALA A 290 1.42 8.80 8.50
N SER A 291 1.23 9.86 9.30
CA SER A 291 -0.06 10.54 9.46
C SER A 291 -0.84 10.60 8.15
N ASP A 292 -2.15 10.33 8.18
CA ASP A 292 -3.02 10.33 7.00
C ASP A 292 -2.85 11.56 6.10
N ARG A 293 -2.48 12.71 6.67
CA ARG A 293 -2.25 13.96 5.92
C ARG A 293 -0.98 13.95 5.07
N ASN A 294 0.00 13.14 5.44
CA ASN A 294 1.32 13.06 4.81
C ASN A 294 1.34 11.98 3.72
N ASP A 295 2.20 12.19 2.72
CA ASP A 295 2.39 11.23 1.64
C ASP A 295 3.26 10.05 2.12
N ALA A 296 2.63 8.89 2.29
CA ALA A 296 3.30 7.66 2.75
C ALA A 296 4.33 7.14 1.73
N THR A 297 4.25 7.52 0.45
CA THR A 297 5.27 7.13 -0.55
C THR A 297 6.66 7.71 -0.23
N ARG A 298 6.71 8.83 0.53
CA ARG A 298 7.97 9.41 1.02
C ARG A 298 8.74 8.45 1.91
N ALA A 299 8.02 7.68 2.72
CA ALA A 299 8.59 6.76 3.67
C ALA A 299 9.13 5.49 2.99
N LEU A 300 8.53 5.06 1.88
CA LEU A 300 8.81 3.77 1.24
C LEU A 300 9.61 3.83 -0.06
N TRP A 301 9.48 4.90 -0.86
CA TRP A 301 9.91 4.83 -2.26
C TRP A 301 10.90 5.91 -2.68
N ARG A 302 10.96 7.04 -1.97
CA ARG A 302 11.66 8.22 -2.48
C ARG A 302 13.20 8.13 -2.40
N THR A 303 13.76 7.25 -1.58
CA THR A 303 15.22 7.04 -1.49
C THR A 303 15.68 5.85 -2.32
N GLN A 304 16.84 5.94 -2.97
CA GLN A 304 17.42 4.82 -3.74
C GLN A 304 17.72 3.62 -2.83
N LEU A 305 18.29 3.87 -1.66
CA LEU A 305 18.60 2.83 -0.69
C LEU A 305 17.37 2.01 -0.28
N MET A 306 16.21 2.66 -0.05
CA MET A 306 14.99 1.93 0.29
C MET A 306 14.50 1.09 -0.90
N ARG A 307 14.62 1.59 -2.14
CA ARG A 307 14.26 0.82 -3.34
C ARG A 307 15.13 -0.43 -3.49
N ASP A 308 16.44 -0.32 -3.23
CA ASP A 308 17.38 -1.43 -3.32
C ASP A 308 17.14 -2.47 -2.20
N ARG A 309 16.81 -2.00 -0.99
CA ARG A 309 16.38 -2.87 0.12
C ARG A 309 15.10 -3.61 -0.20
N LEU A 310 14.08 -2.92 -0.71
CA LEU A 310 12.83 -3.55 -1.14
C LEU A 310 13.11 -4.59 -2.22
N GLN A 311 13.94 -4.27 -3.22
CA GLN A 311 14.30 -5.23 -4.26
C GLN A 311 14.93 -6.51 -3.70
N ALA A 312 15.75 -6.40 -2.65
CA ALA A 312 16.41 -7.55 -2.01
C ALA A 312 15.44 -8.50 -1.31
N VAL A 313 14.28 -8.01 -0.86
CA VAL A 313 13.29 -8.81 -0.10
C VAL A 313 12.31 -9.54 -1.02
N PHE A 314 12.02 -8.96 -2.19
CA PHE A 314 11.03 -9.52 -3.11
C PHE A 314 11.42 -10.92 -3.59
N PRO A 315 10.43 -11.81 -3.80
CA PRO A 315 10.69 -13.19 -4.21
C PRO A 315 11.32 -13.29 -5.59
N ASP A 316 10.97 -12.37 -6.50
CA ASP A 316 11.45 -12.36 -7.87
C ASP A 316 11.39 -10.96 -8.50
N ALA A 317 12.11 -10.79 -9.61
CA ALA A 317 12.22 -9.52 -10.33
C ALA A 317 10.90 -9.06 -10.97
N THR A 318 10.01 -9.99 -11.33
CA THR A 318 8.71 -9.68 -11.97
C THR A 318 7.74 -9.10 -10.96
N SER A 319 7.61 -9.74 -9.79
CA SER A 319 6.80 -9.25 -8.68
C SER A 319 7.29 -7.88 -8.21
N TYR A 320 8.62 -7.69 -8.15
CA TYR A 320 9.20 -6.39 -7.84
C TYR A 320 8.88 -5.35 -8.91
N ALA A 321 9.08 -5.64 -10.20
CA ALA A 321 8.79 -4.73 -11.30
C ALA A 321 7.33 -4.27 -11.30
N HIS A 322 6.39 -5.20 -11.06
CA HIS A 322 4.98 -4.89 -10.93
C HIS A 322 4.70 -3.96 -9.73
N PHE A 323 5.30 -4.25 -8.57
CA PHE A 323 5.24 -3.34 -7.42
C PHE A 323 5.82 -1.95 -7.74
N GLN A 324 6.97 -1.87 -8.43
CA GLN A 324 7.55 -0.57 -8.82
C GLN A 324 6.59 0.24 -9.69
N GLN A 325 5.86 -0.42 -10.59
CA GLN A 325 4.86 0.22 -11.44
C GLN A 325 3.69 0.77 -10.62
N LEU A 326 3.17 -0.01 -9.66
CA LEU A 326 2.11 0.43 -8.75
C LEU A 326 2.57 1.60 -7.87
N MET A 327 3.81 1.55 -7.37
CA MET A 327 4.41 2.63 -6.59
C MET A 327 4.59 3.91 -7.40
N ARG A 328 5.01 3.83 -8.67
CA ARG A 328 5.10 5.00 -9.55
C ARG A 328 3.74 5.67 -9.73
N ARG A 329 2.66 4.88 -9.85
CA ARG A 329 1.28 5.40 -9.92
C ARG A 329 0.89 6.11 -8.62
N GLU A 330 1.21 5.52 -7.47
CA GLU A 330 0.94 6.14 -6.16
C GLU A 330 1.72 7.46 -5.97
N VAL A 331 2.99 7.49 -6.39
CA VAL A 331 3.80 8.72 -6.37
C VAL A 331 3.20 9.80 -7.26
N ARG A 332 2.75 9.46 -8.48
CA ARG A 332 2.06 10.42 -9.35
C ARG A 332 0.83 11.02 -8.68
N MET A 333 -0.03 10.18 -8.11
CA MET A 333 -1.24 10.64 -7.40
C MET A 333 -0.90 11.56 -6.21
N ALA A 334 0.18 11.26 -5.48
CA ALA A 334 0.66 12.08 -4.38
C ALA A 334 1.23 13.43 -4.87
N ASP A 335 1.98 13.44 -5.96
CA ASP A 335 2.54 14.64 -6.57
C ASP A 335 1.45 15.55 -7.15
N THR A 336 0.41 14.97 -7.79
CA THR A 336 -0.77 15.71 -8.25
C THR A 336 -1.51 16.37 -7.08
N ARG A 337 -1.73 15.65 -5.97
CA ARG A 337 -2.30 16.26 -4.75
C ARG A 337 -1.46 17.45 -4.29
N GLY A 338 -0.14 17.26 -4.19
CA GLY A 338 0.79 18.34 -3.83
C GLY A 338 0.64 19.56 -4.75
N ALA A 339 0.67 19.34 -6.06
CA ALA A 339 0.55 20.42 -7.04
C ALA A 339 -0.80 21.15 -6.99
N VAL A 340 -1.91 20.43 -6.77
CA VAL A 340 -3.26 21.02 -6.75
C VAL A 340 -3.53 21.81 -5.47
N THR A 341 -3.07 21.31 -4.31
CA THR A 341 -3.36 21.88 -2.98
C THR A 341 -2.48 23.06 -2.57
N VAL A 342 -1.32 23.30 -3.19
CA VAL A 342 -0.38 24.36 -2.79
C VAL A 342 -0.98 25.77 -2.90
N GLY A 343 -1.83 26.04 -3.89
CA GLY A 343 -2.48 27.35 -4.08
C GLY A 343 -3.80 27.55 -3.34
N SER A 344 -4.44 26.46 -2.89
CA SER A 344 -5.81 26.51 -2.35
C SER A 344 -5.89 26.96 -0.89
N ARG A 345 -4.77 26.97 -0.14
CA ARG A 345 -4.76 27.38 1.29
C ARG A 345 -4.94 28.88 1.48
N THR A 346 -4.58 29.69 0.48
CA THR A 346 -4.72 31.17 0.50
C THR A 346 -5.93 31.68 -0.27
N ALA A 347 -6.60 30.82 -1.04
CA ALA A 347 -7.70 31.18 -1.93
C ALA A 347 -9.03 31.50 -1.20
N PRO A 348 -9.46 30.78 -0.14
CA PRO A 348 -10.70 31.07 0.58
C PRO A 348 -10.69 32.45 1.22
N LEU A 349 -9.59 32.82 1.91
CA LEU A 349 -9.39 34.16 2.47
C LEU A 349 -9.41 35.25 1.37
N ALA A 350 -8.86 34.95 0.19
CA ALA A 350 -8.86 35.91 -0.92
C ALA A 350 -10.23 36.06 -1.60
N ALA A 351 -11.02 34.98 -1.68
CA ALA A 351 -12.36 34.95 -2.23
C ALA A 351 -13.38 35.59 -1.29
N GLU A 352 -13.31 35.31 0.02
CA GLU A 352 -14.15 35.93 1.05
C GLU A 352 -13.90 37.45 1.14
N MET A 353 -12.63 37.87 1.07
CA MET A 353 -12.28 39.29 0.91
C MET A 353 -12.75 39.89 -0.43
N GLY A 354 -12.87 39.07 -1.48
CA GLY A 354 -13.35 39.45 -2.80
C GLY A 354 -14.87 39.62 -2.86
N ASP A 355 -15.63 38.77 -2.18
CA ASP A 355 -17.09 38.84 -2.07
C ASP A 355 -17.53 40.00 -1.15
N LEU A 356 -16.82 40.21 -0.04
CA LEU A 356 -16.98 41.39 0.81
C LEU A 356 -16.63 42.68 0.05
N ALA A 357 -15.63 42.64 -0.83
CA ALA A 357 -15.34 43.75 -1.73
C ALA A 357 -16.43 43.88 -2.80
N GLY A 358 -16.92 42.79 -3.39
CA GLY A 358 -17.96 42.77 -4.42
C GLY A 358 -19.29 43.38 -3.97
N GLN A 359 -19.71 43.13 -2.73
CA GLN A 359 -20.86 43.82 -2.11
C GLN A 359 -20.58 45.31 -1.88
N ARG A 360 -19.37 45.69 -1.47
CA ARG A 360 -18.94 47.10 -1.35
C ARG A 360 -18.70 47.78 -2.71
N PHE A 361 -18.51 47.04 -3.79
CA PHE A 361 -18.30 47.57 -5.15
C PHE A 361 -19.60 48.09 -5.76
N ALA A 362 -20.76 47.49 -5.42
CA ALA A 362 -22.06 48.03 -5.81
C ALA A 362 -22.29 49.43 -5.19
N THR A 363 -21.66 49.73 -4.06
CA THR A 363 -21.71 51.04 -3.39
C THR A 363 -20.53 51.97 -3.75
N ASP A 364 -19.32 51.45 -3.98
CA ASP A 364 -18.09 52.26 -4.19
C ASP A 364 -17.68 52.48 -5.66
N ALA A 365 -18.37 51.86 -6.63
CA ALA A 365 -18.22 52.24 -8.05
C ALA A 365 -18.65 53.70 -8.32
N ALA A 366 -19.38 54.33 -7.40
CA ALA A 366 -19.76 55.73 -7.44
C ALA A 366 -18.69 56.69 -6.89
N THR A 367 -17.63 56.22 -6.20
CA THR A 367 -16.74 57.09 -5.40
C THR A 367 -15.23 56.89 -5.62
N GLY A 368 -14.81 56.09 -6.61
CA GLY A 368 -13.48 56.23 -7.21
C GLY A 368 -12.28 55.79 -6.35
N GLY A 369 -12.42 54.85 -5.41
CA GLY A 369 -11.31 54.45 -4.53
C GLY A 369 -11.16 52.95 -4.36
N ILE A 370 -10.32 52.28 -5.17
CA ILE A 370 -10.03 50.84 -4.99
C ILE A 370 -8.53 50.58 -4.98
N LYS A 371 -8.02 50.10 -3.84
CA LYS A 371 -6.61 49.73 -3.64
C LYS A 371 -6.22 48.51 -4.51
N GLY A 372 -4.97 48.49 -4.98
CA GLY A 372 -4.48 47.58 -6.03
C GLY A 372 -4.66 46.07 -5.80
N ALA A 373 -4.73 45.60 -4.55
CA ALA A 373 -4.94 44.19 -4.24
C ALA A 373 -6.37 43.68 -4.57
N ALA A 374 -7.40 44.52 -4.36
CA ALA A 374 -8.79 44.17 -4.70
C ALA A 374 -9.00 44.16 -6.22
N ARG A 375 -8.39 45.12 -6.95
CA ARG A 375 -8.41 45.17 -8.42
C ARG A 375 -7.77 43.94 -9.06
N LYS A 376 -6.62 43.48 -8.54
CA LYS A 376 -5.94 42.26 -9.04
C LYS A 376 -6.81 41.00 -8.89
N ARG A 377 -7.60 40.92 -7.80
CA ARG A 377 -8.49 39.78 -7.51
C ARG A 377 -9.76 39.79 -8.36
N VAL A 378 -10.36 40.94 -8.61
CA VAL A 378 -11.49 41.08 -9.56
C VAL A 378 -11.04 40.75 -10.99
N LEU A 379 -9.85 41.21 -11.39
CA LEU A 379 -9.26 40.84 -12.68
C LEU A 379 -9.01 39.33 -12.79
N GLN A 380 -8.54 38.69 -11.71
CA GLN A 380 -8.36 37.24 -11.66
C GLN A 380 -9.70 36.49 -11.77
N TRP A 381 -10.76 36.92 -11.08
CA TRP A 381 -12.09 36.31 -11.21
C TRP A 381 -12.68 36.51 -12.62
N LEU A 382 -12.53 37.69 -13.21
CA LEU A 382 -12.93 37.96 -14.59
C LEU A 382 -12.13 37.12 -15.59
N ASP A 383 -10.84 36.89 -15.35
CA ASP A 383 -10.00 36.03 -16.17
C ASP A 383 -10.40 34.55 -16.04
N LEU A 384 -10.70 34.06 -14.83
CA LEU A 384 -11.26 32.72 -14.61
C LEU A 384 -12.63 32.54 -15.28
N ARG A 385 -13.48 33.57 -15.25
CA ARG A 385 -14.77 33.59 -15.96
C ARG A 385 -14.58 33.59 -17.48
N ARG A 386 -13.59 34.34 -18.00
CA ARG A 386 -13.19 34.31 -19.42
C ARG A 386 -12.62 32.95 -19.84
N GLN A 387 -11.93 32.27 -18.93
CA GLN A 387 -11.39 30.92 -19.13
C GLN A 387 -12.46 29.82 -18.97
N GLY A 388 -13.70 30.16 -18.62
CA GLY A 388 -14.80 29.20 -18.46
C GLY A 388 -14.74 28.38 -17.17
N LEU A 389 -13.98 28.82 -16.17
CA LEU A 389 -13.79 28.09 -14.91
C LEU A 389 -14.82 28.41 -13.82
N VAL A 390 -15.89 29.12 -14.18
CA VAL A 390 -16.97 29.54 -13.28
C VAL A 390 -18.31 29.02 -13.81
N GLY A 391 -19.25 28.72 -12.91
CA GLY A 391 -20.58 28.22 -13.27
C GLY A 391 -20.56 26.79 -13.80
N GLU A 392 -21.47 26.48 -14.73
CA GLU A 392 -21.68 25.11 -15.23
C GLU A 392 -20.43 24.52 -15.92
N VAL A 393 -19.70 25.33 -16.69
CA VAL A 393 -18.46 24.87 -17.37
C VAL A 393 -17.39 24.51 -16.34
N GLY A 394 -17.20 25.34 -15.30
CA GLY A 394 -16.27 25.06 -14.21
C GLY A 394 -16.61 23.78 -13.46
N ALA A 395 -17.90 23.54 -13.17
CA ALA A 395 -18.37 22.30 -12.56
C ALA A 395 -18.05 21.07 -13.42
N LYS A 396 -18.27 21.16 -14.75
CA LYS A 396 -17.92 20.09 -15.69
C LYS A 396 -16.41 19.89 -15.85
N VAL A 397 -15.60 20.94 -15.74
CA VAL A 397 -14.13 20.81 -15.67
C VAL A 397 -13.74 20.05 -14.41
N GLY A 398 -14.33 20.37 -13.25
CA GLY A 398 -14.15 19.59 -12.02
C GLY A 398 -14.48 18.11 -12.22
N ASP A 399 -15.66 17.81 -12.79
CA ASP A 399 -16.10 16.43 -13.06
C ASP A 399 -15.12 15.67 -13.94
N LEU A 400 -14.62 16.30 -15.01
CA LEU A 400 -13.65 15.68 -15.90
C LEU A 400 -12.29 15.47 -15.23
N LEU A 401 -11.81 16.43 -14.46
CA LEU A 401 -10.52 16.34 -13.77
C LEU A 401 -10.52 15.24 -12.71
N THR A 402 -11.64 15.06 -12.00
CA THR A 402 -11.82 14.00 -11.00
C THR A 402 -12.35 12.69 -11.59
N ALA A 403 -12.59 12.62 -12.90
CA ALA A 403 -13.07 11.40 -13.54
C ALA A 403 -12.04 10.28 -13.34
N GLY A 404 -12.51 9.11 -12.89
CA GLY A 404 -11.67 7.98 -12.46
C GLY A 404 -11.54 7.85 -10.93
N ALA A 405 -12.02 8.82 -10.16
CA ALA A 405 -12.05 8.72 -8.70
C ALA A 405 -12.98 7.62 -8.18
N ASP A 406 -14.11 7.38 -8.87
CA ASP A 406 -15.08 6.35 -8.53
C ASP A 406 -14.68 5.02 -9.19
N PRO A 407 -14.35 3.97 -8.40
CA PRO A 407 -14.02 2.65 -8.94
C PRO A 407 -15.21 1.96 -9.63
N ALA A 408 -16.45 2.34 -9.34
CA ALA A 408 -17.65 1.86 -10.03
C ALA A 408 -17.97 2.66 -11.32
N GLY A 409 -17.23 3.74 -11.56
CA GLY A 409 -17.39 4.62 -12.71
C GLY A 409 -16.77 4.06 -14.00
N PRO A 410 -16.85 4.82 -15.12
CA PRO A 410 -16.17 4.46 -16.35
C PRO A 410 -14.65 4.43 -16.15
N SER A 411 -13.97 3.49 -16.80
CA SER A 411 -12.51 3.40 -16.71
C SER A 411 -11.83 4.65 -17.30
N LEU A 412 -10.59 4.96 -16.87
CA LEU A 412 -9.81 6.05 -17.47
C LEU A 412 -9.66 5.89 -18.98
N ALA A 413 -9.53 4.66 -19.48
CA ALA A 413 -9.49 4.38 -20.91
C ALA A 413 -10.79 4.81 -21.61
N ASP A 414 -11.94 4.55 -21.00
CA ASP A 414 -13.25 4.95 -21.54
C ASP A 414 -13.44 6.47 -21.47
N ILE A 415 -13.03 7.11 -20.37
CA ILE A 415 -13.07 8.56 -20.21
C ILE A 415 -12.23 9.24 -21.30
N LEU A 416 -11.00 8.77 -21.50
CA LEU A 416 -10.10 9.29 -22.53
C LEU A 416 -10.63 9.03 -23.95
N ALA A 417 -11.26 7.88 -24.19
CA ALA A 417 -11.87 7.58 -25.49
C ALA A 417 -13.07 8.50 -25.77
N ARG A 418 -13.90 8.79 -24.75
CA ARG A 418 -15.04 9.74 -24.87
C ARG A 418 -14.58 11.16 -25.16
N LEU A 419 -13.46 11.59 -24.59
CA LEU A 419 -12.86 12.90 -24.87
C LEU A 419 -12.29 13.01 -26.29
N GLN A 420 -11.94 11.87 -26.91
CA GLN A 420 -11.46 11.82 -28.30
C GLN A 420 -12.58 11.70 -29.34
N ALA A 421 -13.73 11.12 -28.95
CA ALA A 421 -14.81 10.87 -29.90
C ALA A 421 -15.34 12.20 -30.49
N PRO A 422 -15.50 12.28 -31.82
CA PRO A 422 -16.17 13.42 -32.43
C PRO A 422 -17.60 13.47 -31.88
N GLN A 423 -17.91 14.56 -31.18
CA GLN A 423 -19.19 14.69 -30.49
C GLN A 423 -20.33 14.73 -31.52
N PRO A 424 -21.42 13.95 -31.33
CA PRO A 424 -22.51 13.92 -32.29
C PRO A 424 -23.15 15.32 -32.37
N THR A 425 -23.05 15.95 -33.54
CA THR A 425 -23.88 17.11 -33.86
C THR A 425 -25.32 16.60 -33.90
N ARG A 426 -26.12 16.94 -32.89
CA ARG A 426 -27.56 16.58 -32.89
C ARG A 426 -28.18 17.02 -34.22
N PRO A 427 -28.79 16.12 -35.01
CA PRO A 427 -29.46 16.53 -36.24
C PRO A 427 -30.64 17.42 -35.87
N VAL A 428 -30.73 18.56 -36.55
CA VAL A 428 -31.84 19.49 -36.41
C VAL A 428 -33.09 18.78 -36.93
N VAL A 429 -34.01 18.41 -36.04
CA VAL A 429 -35.38 18.09 -36.45
C VAL A 429 -35.98 19.40 -36.95
N GLY A 430 -35.89 19.62 -38.25
CA GLY A 430 -36.60 20.69 -38.92
C GLY A 430 -38.09 20.48 -38.69
N VAL A 431 -38.70 21.32 -37.87
CA VAL A 431 -40.15 21.46 -37.83
C VAL A 431 -40.55 22.01 -39.19
N VAL A 432 -40.85 21.11 -40.14
CA VAL A 432 -41.51 21.45 -41.39
C VAL A 432 -42.90 21.93 -41.00
N ARG A 433 -43.08 23.26 -40.96
CA ARG A 433 -44.40 23.89 -40.95
C ARG A 433 -45.09 23.45 -42.25
N ARG A 434 -45.95 22.44 -42.15
CA ARG A 434 -46.74 21.94 -43.28
C ARG A 434 -47.79 23.00 -43.61
N ALA A 435 -47.57 23.73 -44.70
CA ALA A 435 -48.61 24.53 -45.33
C ALA A 435 -49.74 23.57 -45.77
N LEU A 436 -50.96 23.84 -45.33
CA LEU A 436 -52.16 23.15 -45.79
C LEU A 436 -52.45 23.56 -47.24
N PRO A 437 -52.61 22.64 -48.20
CA PRO A 437 -53.38 22.90 -49.39
C PRO A 437 -54.84 22.52 -49.12
N ASN A 438 -55.70 23.50 -49.35
CA ASN A 438 -57.14 23.34 -49.50
C ASN A 438 -57.43 22.45 -50.72
N THR A 439 -58.62 21.84 -50.72
CA THR A 439 -59.27 21.03 -51.77
C THR A 439 -58.92 19.54 -51.82
N ARG A 440 -59.90 18.71 -51.45
CA ARG A 440 -60.46 17.69 -52.35
C ARG A 440 -61.84 17.26 -51.86
N GLY A 441 -62.83 17.47 -52.71
CA GLY A 441 -64.06 16.71 -52.66
C GLY A 441 -63.80 15.24 -52.96
N ILE A 442 -64.65 14.43 -52.35
CA ILE A 442 -65.21 13.16 -52.82
C ILE A 442 -64.20 12.02 -53.04
N ALA A 443 -64.19 11.07 -52.10
CA ALA A 443 -63.89 9.67 -52.38
C ALA A 443 -64.92 8.77 -51.67
N ARG A 444 -65.56 7.95 -52.48
CA ARG A 444 -66.49 6.89 -52.10
C ARG A 444 -65.80 5.84 -51.23
N LEU A 445 -66.55 5.37 -50.24
CA LEU A 445 -66.31 4.16 -49.46
C LEU A 445 -66.43 2.91 -50.33
N THR A 446 -65.43 2.03 -50.27
CA THR A 446 -65.63 0.58 -50.44
C THR A 446 -64.70 -0.14 -49.47
N ALA A 447 -65.27 -0.56 -48.33
CA ALA A 447 -64.69 -1.55 -47.44
C ALA A 447 -64.97 -2.94 -48.02
N GLY A 448 -63.92 -3.75 -48.13
CA GLY A 448 -64.01 -5.17 -48.47
C GLY A 448 -64.65 -5.97 -47.34
N GLN A 449 -65.59 -6.82 -47.72
CA GLN A 449 -66.17 -7.88 -46.92
C GLN A 449 -65.10 -8.86 -46.43
N VAL A 450 -65.18 -9.23 -45.16
CA VAL A 450 -64.66 -10.50 -44.64
C VAL A 450 -65.84 -11.48 -44.64
N GLY A 451 -65.72 -12.55 -45.42
CA GLY A 451 -66.67 -13.66 -45.45
C GLY A 451 -66.46 -14.62 -44.29
N LYS A 452 -67.58 -14.96 -43.62
CA LYS A 452 -68.03 -16.33 -43.32
C LYS A 452 -69.35 -16.46 -44.09
N GLN A 453 -69.67 -17.51 -44.85
CA GLN A 453 -69.12 -18.86 -44.98
C GLN A 453 -68.56 -19.13 -46.38
#